data_AF-A0A1Z9Q2B2-F1
#
_entry.id   AF-A0A1Z9Q2B2-F1
#
_cell.length_a   1.000
_cell.length_b   1.000
_cell.length_c   1.000
_cell.angle_alpha   90.00
_cell.angle_beta   90.00
_cell.angle_gamma   90.00
#
_symmetry.space_group_name_H-M   'P 1'
#
loop_
_entity.id
_entity.type
_entity.pdbx_description
1 polymer ?
#
loop_
_entity_poly.entity_id
_entity_poly.type
_entity_poly.pdbx_seq_one_letter_code
_entity_poly.pdbx_strand_id
1 'polypeptide(L)'
;MDLLVLIAKAADVCLKPFSHAVIPLDPSHCSDLDDLTVRIECRAADGVRHPERDLELEIYRSGDDINLMLGWWEQPDRPLLWHGRHPVWMDGESGQRCAAPQDAAPLEALGRRLRSLVQSG
;
A
#
# COMPACT_ATOMS: atom_id res chain seq x y z
N MET A 1 17.85 5.44 -5.24
CA MET A 1 17.40 5.05 -3.88
C MET A 1 16.51 3.84 -4.07
N ASP A 2 16.67 2.80 -3.25
CA ASP A 2 15.89 1.55 -3.35
C ASP A 2 14.38 1.84 -3.22
N LEU A 3 13.57 1.32 -4.16
CA LEU A 3 12.12 1.52 -4.22
C LEU A 3 11.44 1.07 -2.92
N LEU A 4 11.86 -0.06 -2.35
CA LEU A 4 11.28 -0.59 -1.12
C LEU A 4 11.51 0.37 0.05
N VAL A 5 12.69 1.00 0.10
CA VAL A 5 13.02 2.05 1.09
C VAL A 5 12.15 3.29 0.87
N LEU A 6 11.85 3.66 -0.37
CA LEU A 6 10.96 4.79 -0.67
C LEU A 6 9.52 4.51 -0.26
N ILE A 7 9.03 3.28 -0.46
CA ILE A 7 7.71 2.83 0.00
C ILE A 7 7.64 2.89 1.53
N ALA A 8 8.64 2.37 2.25
CA ALA A 8 8.71 2.43 3.70
C ALA A 8 8.64 3.88 4.23
N LYS A 9 9.43 4.77 3.62
CA LYS A 9 9.42 6.21 3.97
C LYS A 9 8.11 6.91 3.64
N ALA A 10 7.40 6.46 2.61
CA ALA A 10 6.07 6.97 2.31
C ALA A 10 5.10 6.57 3.43
N ALA A 11 5.13 5.30 3.84
CA ALA A 11 4.33 4.76 4.94
C ALA A 11 4.61 5.49 6.27
N ASP A 12 5.87 5.67 6.67
CA ASP A 12 6.26 6.35 7.92
C ASP A 12 5.68 7.77 8.05
N VAL A 13 5.60 8.50 6.94
CA VAL A 13 5.08 9.88 6.95
C VAL A 13 3.56 9.90 7.00
N CYS A 14 2.90 8.96 6.33
CA CYS A 14 1.45 8.92 6.20
C CYS A 14 0.76 8.22 7.38
N LEU A 15 1.41 7.22 7.97
CA LEU A 15 0.87 6.32 8.99
C LEU A 15 1.51 6.58 10.37
N LYS A 16 1.66 7.86 10.75
CA LYS A 16 2.19 8.22 12.07
C LYS A 16 1.29 7.66 13.18
N PRO A 17 1.87 7.29 14.34
CA PRO A 17 3.27 7.45 14.74
C PRO A 17 4.17 6.25 14.43
N PHE A 18 3.75 5.36 13.51
CA PHE A 18 4.42 4.08 13.28
C PHE A 18 5.63 4.20 12.35
N SER A 19 6.53 3.22 12.43
CA SER A 19 7.62 2.98 11.50
C SER A 19 7.38 1.67 10.74
N HIS A 20 7.85 1.61 9.50
CA HIS A 20 7.49 0.53 8.57
C HIS A 20 8.71 -0.13 7.93
N ALA A 21 8.63 -1.44 7.76
CA ALA A 21 9.51 -2.21 6.89
C ALA A 21 8.72 -2.71 5.68
N VAL A 22 9.37 -2.91 4.54
CA VAL A 22 8.73 -3.40 3.32
C VAL A 22 9.38 -4.70 2.92
N ILE A 23 8.58 -5.75 2.83
CA ILE A 23 9.01 -7.13 2.54
C ILE A 23 8.38 -7.55 1.22
N PRO A 24 9.16 -7.83 0.16
CA PRO A 24 8.63 -8.42 -1.07
C PRO A 24 7.99 -9.77 -0.80
N LEU A 25 6.78 -9.98 -1.32
CA LEU A 25 6.13 -11.29 -1.25
C LEU A 25 6.68 -12.24 -2.31
N ASP A 26 7.06 -11.69 -3.46
CA ASP A 26 7.85 -12.39 -4.47
C ASP A 26 9.25 -11.74 -4.58
N PRO A 27 10.31 -12.40 -4.07
CA PRO A 27 11.67 -11.91 -4.18
C PRO A 27 12.16 -11.76 -5.63
N SER A 28 11.57 -12.48 -6.59
CA SER A 28 11.98 -12.45 -7.99
C SER A 28 11.51 -11.19 -8.73
N HIS A 29 10.45 -10.53 -8.24
CA HIS A 29 9.88 -9.30 -8.81
C HIS A 29 10.06 -8.07 -7.89
N CYS A 30 11.00 -8.11 -6.93
CA CYS A 30 11.15 -7.07 -5.90
C CYS A 30 11.55 -5.66 -6.41
N SER A 31 11.78 -5.50 -7.71
CA SER A 31 12.08 -4.21 -8.36
C SER A 31 11.25 -3.96 -9.63
N ASP A 32 10.32 -4.87 -9.96
CA ASP A 32 9.52 -4.80 -11.17
C ASP A 32 8.17 -4.12 -10.88
N LEU A 33 8.03 -2.86 -11.29
CA LEU A 33 6.78 -2.11 -11.11
C LEU A 33 5.63 -2.64 -11.95
N ASP A 34 5.89 -3.49 -12.94
CA ASP A 34 4.82 -4.07 -13.75
C ASP A 34 4.07 -5.15 -12.97
N ASP A 35 4.70 -5.74 -11.95
CA ASP A 35 4.12 -6.74 -11.03
C ASP A 35 4.89 -6.78 -9.70
N LEU A 36 4.62 -5.82 -8.81
CA LEU A 36 5.23 -5.74 -7.48
C LEU A 36 4.18 -5.94 -6.39
N THR A 37 4.33 -7.01 -5.61
CA THR A 37 3.55 -7.21 -4.39
C THR A 37 4.45 -7.24 -3.16
N VAL A 38 4.15 -6.37 -2.19
CA VAL A 38 4.92 -6.23 -0.94
C VAL A 38 4.01 -6.18 0.27
N ARG A 39 4.51 -6.68 1.40
CA ARG A 39 3.94 -6.43 2.72
C ARG A 39 4.64 -5.25 3.37
N ILE A 40 3.85 -4.29 3.86
CA ILE A 40 4.30 -3.17 4.67
C ILE A 40 4.07 -3.54 6.14
N GLU A 41 5.14 -3.91 6.83
CA GLU A 41 5.12 -4.31 8.23
C GLU A 41 5.14 -3.10 9.15
N CYS A 42 4.24 -3.05 10.12
CA CYS A 42 4.08 -1.95 11.05
C CYS A 42 4.80 -2.22 12.39
N ARG A 43 5.48 -1.19 12.89
CA ARG A 43 6.12 -1.16 14.21
C ARG A 43 5.79 0.13 14.94
N ALA A 44 5.60 0.04 16.26
CA ALA A 44 5.56 1.21 17.12
C ALA A 44 6.95 1.86 17.23
N ALA A 45 7.00 3.06 17.80
CA ALA A 45 8.24 3.83 17.96
C ALA A 45 9.30 3.15 18.84
N ASP A 46 8.88 2.21 19.70
CA ASP A 46 9.75 1.35 20.50
C ASP A 46 10.21 0.07 19.77
N GLY A 47 9.78 -0.13 18.52
CA GLY A 47 10.13 -1.27 17.68
C GLY A 47 9.19 -2.48 17.79
N VAL A 48 8.18 -2.43 18.67
CA VAL A 48 7.19 -3.51 18.84
C VAL A 48 6.38 -3.69 17.56
N ARG A 49 6.19 -4.95 17.13
CA ARG A 49 5.38 -5.27 15.94
C ARG A 49 3.89 -5.10 16.20
N HIS A 50 3.20 -4.58 15.19
CA HIS A 50 1.74 -4.45 15.14
C HIS A 50 1.18 -5.13 13.89
N PRO A 51 1.15 -6.48 13.83
CA PRO A 51 0.72 -7.21 12.64
C PRO A 51 -0.71 -6.86 12.19
N GLU A 52 -1.59 -6.48 13.11
CA GLU A 52 -2.96 -6.05 12.82
C GLU A 52 -3.02 -4.75 11.99
N ARG A 53 -1.90 -4.04 11.91
CA ARG A 53 -1.72 -2.81 11.13
C ARG A 53 -0.84 -3.01 9.89
N ASP A 54 -0.39 -4.23 9.64
CA ASP A 54 0.35 -4.53 8.41
C ASP A 54 -0.56 -4.31 7.20
N LEU A 55 0.03 -3.80 6.12
CA LEU A 55 -0.68 -3.55 4.86
C LEU A 55 -0.11 -4.44 3.75
N GLU A 56 -0.95 -4.77 2.80
CA GLU A 56 -0.55 -5.28 1.50
C GLU A 56 -0.54 -4.12 0.50
N LEU A 57 0.54 -4.03 -0.28
CA LEU A 57 0.64 -3.13 -1.42
C LEU A 57 0.90 -3.97 -2.66
N GLU A 58 -0.01 -3.88 -3.62
CA GLU A 58 0.16 -4.40 -4.96
C GLU A 58 0.33 -3.21 -5.91
N ILE A 59 1.31 -3.28 -6.81
CA ILE A 59 1.54 -2.32 -7.89
C ILE A 59 1.65 -3.13 -9.16
N TYR A 60 0.87 -2.76 -10.17
CA TYR A 60 0.85 -3.47 -11.43
C TYR A 60 0.60 -2.52 -12.59
N ARG A 61 1.07 -2.90 -13.77
CA ARG A 61 0.79 -2.15 -15.01
C ARG A 61 -0.41 -2.73 -15.75
N SER A 62 -1.33 -1.85 -16.15
CA SER A 62 -2.43 -2.19 -17.05
C SER A 62 -2.40 -1.25 -18.26
N GLY A 63 -1.98 -1.78 -19.41
CA GLY A 63 -1.67 -0.94 -20.57
C GLY A 63 -0.49 -0.02 -20.28
N ASP A 64 -0.65 1.29 -20.50
CA ASP A 64 0.37 2.28 -20.18
C ASP A 64 0.28 2.80 -18.74
N ASP A 65 -0.80 2.46 -18.02
CA ASP A 65 -1.09 2.99 -16.69
C ASP A 65 -0.59 2.06 -15.58
N ILE A 66 0.21 2.59 -14.66
CA ILE A 66 0.48 1.94 -13.37
C ILE A 66 -0.73 2.11 -12.46
N ASN A 67 -1.15 1.04 -11.80
CA ASN A 67 -2.19 1.01 -10.79
C ASN A 67 -1.59 0.51 -9.48
N LEU A 68 -2.25 0.83 -8.37
CA LEU A 68 -1.88 0.28 -7.07
C LEU A 68 -3.11 -0.08 -6.25
N MET A 69 -2.97 -1.10 -5.41
CA MET A 69 -3.95 -1.50 -4.40
C MET A 69 -3.29 -1.49 -3.03
N LEU A 70 -3.98 -0.90 -2.05
CA LEU A 70 -3.61 -0.93 -0.65
C LEU A 70 -4.70 -1.64 0.14
N GLY A 71 -4.36 -2.80 0.70
CA GLY A 71 -5.24 -3.61 1.54
C GLY A 71 -4.67 -3.78 2.94
N TRP A 72 -5.49 -4.25 3.87
CA TRP A 72 -5.03 -4.69 5.19
C TRP A 72 -4.57 -6.15 5.11
N TRP A 73 -3.36 -6.42 5.62
CA TRP A 73 -2.80 -7.77 5.59
C TRP A 73 -3.70 -8.76 6.33
N GLU A 74 -4.06 -9.86 5.67
CA GLU A 74 -4.92 -10.94 6.20
C GLU A 74 -6.26 -10.47 6.78
N GLN A 75 -6.81 -9.36 6.27
CA GLN A 75 -8.10 -8.81 6.69
C GLN A 75 -9.02 -8.53 5.47
N PRO A 76 -9.48 -9.59 4.77
CA PRO A 76 -10.25 -9.46 3.52
C PRO A 76 -11.61 -8.78 3.71
N ASP A 77 -12.17 -8.79 4.92
CA ASP A 77 -13.45 -8.13 5.24
C ASP A 77 -13.32 -6.60 5.27
N ARG A 78 -12.09 -6.07 5.29
CA ARG A 78 -11.87 -4.62 5.23
C ARG A 78 -11.90 -4.14 3.78
N PRO A 79 -12.42 -2.93 3.53
CA PRO A 79 -12.27 -2.30 2.23
C PRO A 79 -10.79 -2.26 1.80
N LEU A 80 -10.53 -2.15 0.51
CA LEU A 80 -9.19 -1.87 -0.01
C LEU A 80 -9.23 -0.60 -0.86
N LEU A 81 -8.11 0.12 -0.88
CA LEU A 81 -7.96 1.33 -1.69
C LEU A 81 -7.31 0.97 -3.02
N TRP A 82 -8.09 1.03 -4.10
CA TRP A 82 -7.54 0.98 -5.45
C TRP A 82 -7.24 2.39 -5.95
N HIS A 83 -6.10 2.57 -6.60
CA HIS A 83 -5.67 3.86 -7.10
C HIS A 83 -5.03 3.75 -8.49
N GLY A 84 -5.88 3.79 -9.52
CA GLY A 84 -5.47 4.10 -10.89
C GLY A 84 -5.30 5.62 -11.09
N ARG A 85 -6.15 6.21 -11.92
CA ARG A 85 -6.21 7.68 -12.13
C ARG A 85 -6.80 8.43 -10.94
N HIS A 86 -7.79 7.84 -10.28
CA HIS A 86 -8.44 8.38 -9.10
C HIS A 86 -8.54 7.28 -8.03
N PRO A 87 -8.38 7.61 -6.73
CA PRO A 87 -8.57 6.64 -5.67
C PRO A 87 -10.04 6.23 -5.56
N VAL A 88 -10.28 4.93 -5.37
CA VAL A 88 -11.58 4.32 -5.16
C VAL A 88 -11.47 3.29 -4.04
N TRP A 89 -12.37 3.38 -3.07
CA TRP A 89 -12.55 2.33 -2.06
C TRP A 89 -13.39 1.21 -2.64
N MET A 90 -12.90 -0.02 -2.50
CA MET A 90 -13.60 -1.23 -2.92
C MET A 90 -13.79 -2.13 -1.71
N ASP A 91 -14.91 -2.84 -1.67
CA ASP A 91 -15.14 -3.93 -0.74
C ASP A 91 -14.15 -5.06 -1.04
N GLY A 92 -13.47 -5.55 0.00
CA GLY A 92 -12.35 -6.49 -0.15
C GLY A 92 -12.77 -7.88 -0.65
N GLU A 93 -14.03 -8.27 -0.44
CA GLU A 93 -14.57 -9.57 -0.88
C GLU A 93 -15.20 -9.47 -2.28
N SER A 94 -16.08 -8.49 -2.50
CA SER A 94 -16.85 -8.37 -3.73
C SER A 94 -16.15 -7.56 -4.84
N GLY A 95 -15.13 -6.78 -4.50
CA GLY A 95 -14.48 -5.83 -5.42
C GLY A 95 -15.37 -4.66 -5.85
N GLN A 96 -16.57 -4.53 -5.28
CA GLN A 96 -17.48 -3.44 -5.62
C GLN A 96 -17.09 -2.15 -4.90
N ARG A 97 -17.33 -1.01 -5.54
CA ARG A 97 -17.10 0.29 -4.91
C ARG A 97 -17.92 0.43 -3.62
N CYS A 98 -17.26 0.84 -2.55
CA CYS A 98 -17.88 1.06 -1.24
C CYS A 98 -17.58 2.46 -0.68
N ALA A 99 -18.09 2.74 0.52
CA ALA A 99 -17.73 3.95 1.25
C ALA A 99 -16.34 3.81 1.88
N ALA A 100 -15.64 4.93 2.02
CA ALA A 100 -14.36 4.97 2.71
C ALA A 100 -14.51 4.51 4.18
N PRO A 101 -13.58 3.68 4.70
CA PRO A 101 -13.57 3.32 6.11
C PRO A 101 -13.23 4.54 6.99
N GLN A 102 -13.51 4.43 8.30
CA GLN A 102 -13.28 5.53 9.25
C GLN A 102 -11.82 6.01 9.30
N ASP A 103 -10.88 5.09 9.10
CA ASP A 103 -9.44 5.31 9.08
C ASP A 103 -8.86 5.44 7.66
N ALA A 104 -9.69 5.86 6.69
CA ALA A 104 -9.30 6.01 5.29
C ALA A 104 -8.21 7.06 5.05
N ALA A 105 -8.25 8.20 5.74
CA ALA A 105 -7.44 9.37 5.37
C ALA A 105 -5.92 9.11 5.31
N PRO A 106 -5.30 8.40 6.28
CA PRO A 106 -3.89 7.99 6.20
C PRO A 106 -3.59 7.09 5.00
N LEU A 107 -4.46 6.13 4.67
CA LEU A 107 -4.27 5.23 3.52
C LEU A 107 -4.43 5.96 2.19
N GLU A 108 -5.38 6.89 2.08
CA GLU A 108 -5.48 7.73 0.88
C GLU A 108 -4.26 8.63 0.70
N ALA A 109 -3.72 9.17 1.80
CA ALA A 109 -2.49 9.95 1.76
C ALA A 109 -1.30 9.10 1.30
N LEU A 110 -1.19 7.86 1.82
CA LEU A 110 -0.19 6.91 1.38
C LEU A 110 -0.35 6.57 -0.10
N GLY A 111 -1.55 6.20 -0.55
CA GLY A 111 -1.86 5.85 -1.93
C GLY A 111 -1.50 6.97 -2.91
N ARG A 112 -1.87 8.23 -2.61
CA ARG A 112 -1.47 9.39 -3.43
C ARG A 112 0.05 9.55 -3.52
N ARG A 113 0.76 9.35 -2.40
CA ARG A 113 2.21 9.50 -2.34
C ARG A 113 2.93 8.38 -3.09
N LEU A 114 2.47 7.14 -2.94
CA LEU A 114 2.97 5.99 -3.69
C LEU A 114 2.72 6.15 -5.19
N ARG A 115 1.52 6.62 -5.59
CA ARG A 115 1.22 6.89 -7.00
C ARG A 115 2.20 7.91 -7.60
N SER A 116 2.44 9.02 -6.90
CA SER A 116 3.41 10.03 -7.34
C SER A 116 4.84 9.47 -7.40
N LEU A 117 5.21 8.58 -6.49
CA LEU A 117 6.52 7.94 -6.44
C LEU A 117 6.76 7.07 -7.69
N VAL A 118 5.78 6.25 -8.08
CA VAL A 118 5.92 5.28 -9.19
C VAL A 118 5.61 5.87 -10.58
N GLN A 119 4.97 7.04 -10.66
CA GLN A 119 4.80 7.76 -11.92
C GLN A 119 6.02 8.60 -12.32
N SER A 120 6.89 8.91 -11.36
CA SER A 120 8.04 9.80 -11.58
C SER A 120 9.34 9.04 -11.91
N GLY A 121 9.29 7.70 -11.91
CA GLY A 121 10.37 6.81 -12.31
C GLY A 121 10.10 6.22 -13.68
#